data_AF-A0A7X9JNG1-F1
#
_entry.id   AF-A0A7X9JNG1-F1
#
_cell.length_a   1.000
_cell.length_b   1.000
_cell.length_c   1.000
_cell.angle_alpha   90.00
_cell.angle_beta   90.00
_cell.angle_gamma   90.00
#
_symmetry.space_group_name_H-M   'P 1'
#
loop_
_entity.id
_entity.type
_entity.pdbx_description
1 polymer ?
#
loop_
_entity_poly.entity_id
_entity_poly.type
_entity_poly.pdbx_seq_one_letter_code
_entity_poly.pdbx_strand_id
1 'polypeptide(L)'
;MVIFFRFCIILLLFCLLNPFLSAQNTVILKIKPEYKAYCKAHYIQISSFNDYFSSKNVVVNQLFPNAFIPDKKNNPFSNQIVDISTIYEFSCTSEHEAQEFIQNLSKLPETEYCHIKHYPELLYSPNDPGMGAQYYLTNIKAFQAWDIFKGDSSITIGIVDTGIELAHDDLWENLAYNLADPIDGLDNDGDGYLDNFHGWDLGNNDNSPEWSENLIGADAHGVFVTGMAAPKTNNATGIAGVAYKTRFLPIKITDSTGILTKAYEGIVYAADHGCKIINCSWGSTTPDDFGRDIVRYATYNRHCLVIAAAGNKGNTTNDVYYPAAYDEVMCVAATNQWDIKWNKSCYGPHVSV
;
A
#
# COMPACT_ATOMS: atom_id res chain seq x y z
N MET A 1 20.39 -32.02 41.92
CA MET A 1 21.24 -30.98 41.28
C MET A 1 20.41 -29.70 41.23
N VAL A 2 20.26 -29.05 42.39
CA VAL A 2 20.74 -27.67 42.68
C VAL A 2 19.90 -26.64 41.90
N ILE A 3 18.79 -26.12 42.48
CA ILE A 3 18.72 -24.92 43.32
C ILE A 3 19.30 -23.69 42.61
N PHE A 4 18.45 -22.74 42.18
CA PHE A 4 18.67 -21.29 42.36
C PHE A 4 17.41 -20.51 41.90
N PHE A 5 16.44 -20.38 42.81
CA PHE A 5 15.36 -19.41 42.73
C PHE A 5 15.49 -18.53 43.97
N ARG A 6 16.12 -17.35 43.85
CA ARG A 6 15.94 -16.24 44.79
C ARG A 6 16.70 -14.96 44.40
N PHE A 7 15.98 -13.85 44.58
CA PHE A 7 16.42 -12.45 44.68
C PHE A 7 16.78 -11.69 43.40
N CYS A 8 15.85 -10.83 42.95
CA CYS A 8 16.03 -9.37 43.03
C CYS A 8 14.73 -8.63 42.65
N ILE A 9 13.85 -8.44 43.64
CA ILE A 9 13.00 -7.24 43.72
C ILE A 9 13.76 -6.26 44.61
N ILE A 10 14.58 -5.38 44.02
CA ILE A 10 15.07 -4.16 44.66
C ILE A 10 15.24 -3.10 43.56
N LEU A 11 14.45 -2.02 43.70
CA LEU A 11 14.62 -0.67 43.15
C LEU A 11 15.18 -0.52 41.72
N LEU A 12 14.28 -0.24 40.77
CA LEU A 12 14.54 0.76 39.73
C LEU A 12 13.39 1.78 39.73
N LEU A 13 13.23 2.39 40.90
CA LEU A 13 12.57 3.68 41.09
C LEU A 13 13.62 4.75 40.80
N PHE A 14 14.06 4.82 39.54
CA PHE A 14 14.86 5.91 39.00
C PHE A 14 14.34 6.15 37.59
N CYS A 15 13.63 7.26 37.43
CA CYS A 15 13.17 7.88 36.19
C CYS A 15 13.74 7.26 34.90
N LEU A 16 13.09 6.23 34.37
CA LEU A 16 13.07 6.02 32.93
C LEU A 16 12.09 7.04 32.36
N LEU A 17 12.53 8.30 32.28
CA LEU A 17 12.02 9.23 31.30
C LEU A 17 12.24 8.55 29.96
N ASN A 18 11.18 7.95 29.42
CA ASN A 18 11.19 7.25 28.14
C ASN A 18 11.61 8.30 27.09
N PRO A 19 12.83 8.24 26.52
CA PRO A 19 13.32 9.32 25.65
C PRO A 19 12.46 9.45 24.38
N PHE A 20 11.69 8.41 24.04
CA PHE A 20 10.69 8.41 22.98
C PHE A 20 9.47 9.30 23.27
N LEU A 21 8.97 9.38 24.52
CA LEU A 21 7.89 10.30 24.88
C LEU A 21 8.37 11.76 24.90
N SER A 22 9.63 11.99 25.29
CA SER A 22 10.26 13.32 25.26
C SER A 22 10.41 13.85 23.83
N ALA A 23 10.77 12.98 22.88
CA ALA A 23 10.90 13.33 21.47
C ALA A 23 9.58 13.85 20.86
N GLN A 24 8.43 13.27 21.22
CA GLN A 24 7.12 13.69 20.70
C GLN A 24 6.67 15.10 21.14
N ASN A 25 7.29 15.68 22.17
CA ASN A 25 6.92 16.99 22.72
C ASN A 25 7.99 18.06 22.47
N THR A 26 8.82 17.90 21.44
CA THR A 26 9.83 18.91 21.08
C THR A 26 9.24 19.95 20.14
N VAL A 27 9.49 21.23 20.41
CA VAL A 27 9.03 22.36 19.59
C VAL A 27 10.21 22.97 18.83
N ILE A 28 10.00 23.24 17.55
CA ILE A 28 10.92 23.99 16.70
C ILE A 28 10.36 25.40 16.49
N LEU A 29 11.16 26.41 16.80
CA LEU A 29 10.88 27.82 16.54
C LEU A 29 11.91 28.36 15.56
N LYS A 30 11.47 29.10 14.53
CA LYS A 30 12.34 29.96 13.75
C LYS A 30 11.93 31.40 13.88
N ILE A 31 12.92 32.25 14.15
CA ILE A 31 12.77 33.70 14.20
C ILE A 31 13.08 34.29 12.83
N LYS A 32 12.32 35.31 12.42
CA LYS A 32 12.47 35.94 11.10
C LYS A 32 13.89 36.52 10.90
N PRO A 33 14.44 36.49 9.68
CA PRO A 33 15.84 36.84 9.41
C PRO A 33 16.23 38.26 9.82
N GLU A 34 15.31 39.23 9.77
CA GLU A 34 15.55 40.61 10.18
C GLU A 34 15.92 40.75 11.67
N TYR A 35 15.58 39.76 12.51
CA TYR A 35 15.92 39.73 13.93
C TYR A 35 17.17 38.89 14.25
N LYS A 36 17.90 38.41 13.23
CA LYS A 36 19.08 37.54 13.42
C LYS A 36 20.14 38.11 14.37
N ALA A 37 20.33 39.43 14.40
CA ALA A 37 21.30 40.07 15.30
C ALA A 37 21.02 39.77 16.80
N TYR A 38 19.77 39.44 17.14
CA TYR A 38 19.29 39.14 18.48
C TYR A 38 19.24 37.63 18.78
N CYS A 39 19.48 36.76 17.80
CA CYS A 39 19.52 35.32 17.99
C CYS A 39 20.91 34.89 18.52
N LYS A 40 20.99 34.40 19.75
CA LYS A 40 22.23 33.94 20.40
C LYS A 40 22.15 32.45 20.76
N ALA A 41 23.31 31.82 20.91
CA ALA A 41 23.42 30.38 21.12
C ALA A 41 22.58 29.85 22.28
N HIS A 42 22.47 30.61 23.38
CA HIS A 42 21.83 30.17 24.62
C HIS A 42 20.70 31.11 25.11
N TYR A 43 20.28 32.08 24.29
CA TYR A 43 19.18 32.99 24.61
C TYR A 43 18.70 33.74 23.36
N ILE A 44 17.52 34.36 23.46
CA ILE A 44 16.94 35.22 22.42
C ILE A 44 16.88 36.65 22.96
N GLN A 45 17.61 37.59 22.36
CA GLN A 45 17.67 38.97 22.84
C GLN A 45 16.52 39.84 22.29
N ILE A 46 15.29 39.34 22.38
CA ILE A 46 14.06 40.01 21.94
C ILE A 46 13.09 39.98 23.11
N SER A 47 12.50 41.13 23.46
CA SER A 47 11.67 41.29 24.66
C SER A 47 10.48 40.34 24.67
N SER A 48 9.75 40.21 23.56
CA SER A 48 8.57 39.33 23.47
C SER A 48 8.88 37.87 23.84
N PHE A 49 10.02 37.33 23.41
CA PHE A 49 10.47 35.99 23.77
C PHE A 49 10.99 35.93 25.21
N ASN A 50 11.78 36.92 25.66
CA ASN A 50 12.28 36.95 27.03
C ASN A 50 11.15 37.04 28.06
N ASP A 51 10.13 37.85 27.80
CA ASP A 51 8.95 37.99 28.66
C ASP A 51 8.17 36.68 28.75
N TYR A 52 8.05 35.96 27.63
CA TYR A 52 7.42 34.64 27.61
C TYR A 52 8.22 33.61 28.42
N PHE A 53 9.53 33.51 28.16
CA PHE A 53 10.38 32.50 28.79
C PHE A 53 10.75 32.81 30.24
N SER A 54 10.73 34.06 30.70
CA SER A 54 11.13 34.43 32.07
C SER A 54 10.21 33.83 33.16
N SER A 55 8.99 33.44 32.79
CA SER A 55 8.05 32.73 33.67
C SER A 55 8.14 31.19 33.57
N LYS A 56 8.95 30.66 32.65
CA LYS A 56 9.01 29.24 32.29
C LYS A 56 10.43 28.69 32.53
N ASN A 57 10.55 27.47 33.06
CA ASN A 57 11.85 26.83 33.29
C ASN A 57 12.39 26.17 32.02
N VAL A 58 12.72 26.98 31.01
CA VAL A 58 13.03 26.53 29.64
C VAL A 58 14.47 26.82 29.31
N VAL A 59 15.19 25.82 28.83
CA VAL A 59 16.53 26.00 28.28
C VAL A 59 16.41 26.40 26.81
N VAL A 60 16.92 27.59 26.48
CA VAL A 60 16.91 28.12 25.12
C VAL A 60 18.23 27.80 24.46
N ASN A 61 18.22 26.99 23.38
CA ASN A 61 19.41 26.71 22.59
C ASN A 61 19.13 26.88 21.10
N GLN A 62 20.04 27.54 20.39
CA GLN A 62 20.05 27.48 18.92
C GLN A 62 20.32 26.05 18.47
N LEU A 63 19.55 25.59 17.49
CA LEU A 63 19.76 24.27 16.91
C LEU A 63 21.00 24.26 15.98
N PHE A 64 21.31 25.38 15.33
CA PHE A 64 22.43 25.52 14.39
C PHE A 64 23.25 26.81 14.64
N PRO A 65 23.93 26.94 15.79
CA PRO A 65 24.65 28.18 16.14
C PRO A 65 25.80 28.53 15.18
N ASN A 66 26.33 27.53 14.45
CA ASN A 66 27.44 27.68 13.50
C ASN A 66 26.99 27.60 12.04
N ALA A 67 25.72 27.91 11.75
CA ALA A 67 25.19 27.85 10.39
C ALA A 67 26.03 28.70 9.43
N PHE A 68 26.44 28.10 8.31
CA PHE A 68 27.16 28.82 7.26
C PHE A 68 26.21 29.69 6.45
N ILE A 69 26.60 30.93 6.19
CA ILE A 69 25.86 31.87 5.33
C ILE A 69 26.77 32.22 4.14
N PRO A 70 26.40 31.84 2.90
CA PRO A 70 27.21 32.12 1.73
C PRO A 70 27.18 33.61 1.33
N ASP A 71 28.25 34.07 0.65
CA ASP A 71 28.23 35.37 -0.04
C ASP A 71 27.16 35.36 -1.15
N LYS A 72 26.48 36.49 -1.35
CA LYS A 72 25.49 36.68 -2.42
C LYS A 72 26.16 36.80 -3.78
N LYS A 73 27.41 37.27 -3.84
CA LYS A 73 28.12 37.48 -5.09
C LYS A 73 28.39 36.14 -5.78
N ASN A 74 27.88 35.99 -7.00
CA ASN A 74 27.94 34.77 -7.83
C ASN A 74 27.16 33.57 -7.27
N ASN A 75 26.28 33.76 -6.28
CA ASN A 75 25.38 32.70 -5.83
C ASN A 75 24.09 32.71 -6.69
N PRO A 76 23.80 31.64 -7.45
CA PRO A 76 22.59 31.57 -8.27
C PRO A 76 21.30 31.63 -7.44
N PHE A 77 21.38 31.40 -6.14
CA PHE A 77 20.29 31.47 -5.16
C PHE A 77 20.38 32.70 -4.24
N SER A 78 21.06 33.76 -4.67
CA SER A 78 21.31 34.96 -3.83
C SER A 78 20.06 35.62 -3.22
N ASN A 79 18.90 35.48 -3.86
CA ASN A 79 17.60 35.96 -3.36
C ASN A 79 16.85 34.95 -2.47
N GLN A 80 17.39 33.74 -2.31
CA GLN A 80 16.77 32.61 -1.59
C GLN A 80 17.68 32.05 -0.49
N ILE A 81 18.70 32.81 -0.06
CA ILE A 81 19.58 32.39 1.04
C ILE A 81 18.76 32.25 2.31
N VAL A 82 18.86 31.08 2.94
CA VAL A 82 18.21 30.76 4.21
C VAL A 82 19.24 30.81 5.33
N ASP A 83 18.91 31.51 6.41
CA ASP A 83 19.70 31.49 7.64
C ASP A 83 19.03 30.56 8.66
N ILE A 84 19.66 29.42 8.93
CA ILE A 84 19.18 28.44 9.92
C ILE A 84 19.74 28.69 11.33
N SER A 85 20.59 29.70 11.52
CA SER A 85 21.07 30.10 12.86
C SER A 85 19.95 30.73 13.71
N THR A 86 18.83 31.12 13.10
CA THR A 86 17.66 31.67 13.82
C THR A 86 16.69 30.58 14.32
N ILE A 87 17.05 29.30 14.17
CA ILE A 87 16.25 28.15 14.61
C ILE A 87 16.63 27.74 16.04
N TYR A 88 15.60 27.58 16.88
CA TYR A 88 15.68 27.12 18.26
C TYR A 88 14.88 25.83 18.45
N GLU A 89 15.34 24.99 19.36
CA GLU A 89 14.67 23.76 19.77
C GLU A 89 14.35 23.82 21.27
N PHE A 90 13.13 23.44 21.63
CA PHE A 90 12.66 23.38 23.01
C PHE A 90 12.09 22.00 23.32
N SER A 91 12.61 21.34 24.35
CA SER A 91 12.01 20.11 24.88
C SER A 91 10.91 20.46 25.87
N CYS A 92 9.67 20.03 25.62
CA CYS A 92 8.55 20.19 26.55
C CYS A 92 8.33 18.91 27.36
N THR A 93 7.82 19.06 28.56
CA THR A 93 7.51 17.95 29.49
C THR A 93 6.19 17.26 29.16
N SER A 94 5.31 17.90 28.39
CA SER A 94 4.01 17.38 27.97
C SER A 94 3.55 17.95 26.64
N GLU A 95 2.61 17.27 25.98
CA GLU A 95 1.96 17.75 24.76
C GLU A 95 1.22 19.08 25.01
N HIS A 96 0.60 19.22 26.18
CA HIS A 96 -0.09 20.46 26.56
C HIS A 96 0.86 21.65 26.61
N GLU A 97 2.06 21.48 27.19
CA GLU A 97 3.09 22.51 27.22
C GLU A 97 3.61 22.83 25.81
N ALA A 98 3.82 21.82 24.96
CA ALA A 98 4.21 22.03 23.57
C ALA A 98 3.16 22.84 22.79
N GLN A 99 1.88 22.53 22.97
CA GLN A 99 0.76 23.29 22.37
C GLN A 99 0.71 24.72 22.90
N GLU A 100 0.93 24.94 24.20
CA GLU A 100 1.00 26.28 24.78
C GLU A 100 2.14 27.11 24.15
N PHE A 101 3.32 26.51 23.97
CA PHE A 101 4.45 27.13 23.27
C PHE A 101 4.08 27.52 21.85
N ILE A 102 3.52 26.59 21.08
CA ILE A 102 3.14 26.84 19.69
C ILE A 102 2.10 27.98 19.64
N GLN A 103 1.07 27.95 20.48
CA GLN A 103 0.00 28.94 20.47
C GLN A 103 0.47 30.36 20.84
N ASN A 104 1.41 30.49 21.77
CA ASN A 104 1.92 31.79 22.20
C ASN A 104 3.02 32.31 21.28
N LEU A 105 4.01 31.48 20.97
CA LEU A 105 5.16 31.89 20.17
C LEU A 105 4.79 32.13 18.70
N SER A 106 3.85 31.38 18.12
CA SER A 106 3.42 31.61 16.72
C SER A 106 2.70 32.94 16.52
N LYS A 107 2.18 33.57 17.58
CA LYS A 107 1.49 34.87 17.52
C LYS A 107 2.45 36.05 17.58
N LEU A 108 3.71 35.82 17.96
CA LEU A 108 4.70 36.89 18.05
C LEU A 108 5.08 37.38 16.65
N PRO A 109 5.15 38.71 16.42
CA PRO A 109 5.46 39.26 15.10
C PRO A 109 6.86 38.89 14.61
N GLU A 110 7.78 38.54 15.52
CA GLU A 110 9.14 38.11 15.20
C GLU A 110 9.25 36.64 14.77
N THR A 111 8.22 35.83 15.00
CA THR A 111 8.21 34.41 14.66
C THR A 111 7.98 34.21 13.16
N GLU A 112 8.87 33.43 12.52
CA GLU A 112 8.69 32.97 11.14
C GLU A 112 7.82 31.71 11.11
N TYR A 113 8.13 30.73 11.96
CA TYR A 113 7.29 29.56 12.22
C TYR A 113 7.57 28.97 13.61
N CYS A 114 6.57 28.29 14.17
CA CYS A 114 6.71 27.51 15.39
C CYS A 114 5.80 26.27 15.31
N HIS A 115 6.36 25.07 15.44
CA HIS A 115 5.62 23.82 15.30
C HIS A 115 6.27 22.67 16.07
N ILE A 116 5.56 21.54 16.20
CA ILE A 116 6.12 20.32 16.78
C ILE A 116 7.23 19.76 15.88
N LYS A 117 8.32 19.25 16.45
CA LYS A 117 9.39 18.61 15.70
C LYS A 117 8.87 17.32 15.10
N HIS A 118 8.93 17.22 13.78
CA HIS A 118 8.64 15.99 13.06
C HIS A 118 9.93 15.19 12.87
N TYR A 119 9.86 13.89 13.14
CA TYR A 119 10.96 12.96 12.88
C TYR A 119 10.66 12.26 11.54
N PRO A 120 11.59 12.28 10.58
CA PRO A 120 11.44 11.49 9.37
C PRO A 120 11.50 10.01 9.71
N GLU A 121 10.59 9.22 9.14
CA GLU A 121 10.58 7.76 9.25
C GLU A 121 11.31 7.13 8.06
N LEU A 122 11.89 5.94 8.27
CA LEU A 122 12.41 5.14 7.17
C LEU A 122 11.22 4.59 6.39
N LEU A 123 11.22 4.77 5.06
CA LEU A 123 10.21 4.18 4.20
C LEU A 123 10.28 2.66 4.31
N TYR A 124 9.15 2.02 4.61
CA TYR A 124 9.10 0.59 4.73
C TYR A 124 9.35 -0.08 3.37
N SER A 125 10.25 -1.06 3.37
CA SER A 125 10.55 -1.92 2.23
C SER A 125 10.41 -3.37 2.71
N PRO A 126 9.56 -4.20 2.07
CA PRO A 126 9.55 -5.64 2.27
C PRO A 126 10.93 -6.30 2.08
N ASN A 127 11.10 -7.54 2.54
CA ASN A 127 12.36 -8.28 2.43
C ASN A 127 12.41 -9.27 1.25
N ASP A 128 11.43 -9.22 0.35
CA ASP A 128 11.24 -10.11 -0.79
C ASP A 128 12.36 -9.87 -1.83
N PRO A 129 13.15 -10.89 -2.22
CA PRO A 129 14.34 -10.71 -3.06
C PRO A 129 14.05 -10.12 -4.45
N GLY A 130 12.86 -10.38 -5.00
CA GLY A 130 12.45 -9.94 -6.34
C GLY A 130 12.03 -8.47 -6.43
N MET A 131 11.90 -7.76 -5.31
CA MET A 131 11.37 -6.38 -5.29
C MET A 131 12.12 -5.40 -6.18
N GLY A 132 13.44 -5.56 -6.32
CA GLY A 132 14.25 -4.67 -7.16
C GLY A 132 13.82 -4.65 -8.63
N ALA A 133 13.13 -5.70 -9.11
CA ALA A 133 12.61 -5.79 -10.47
C ALA A 133 11.16 -5.24 -10.61
N GLN A 134 10.47 -5.01 -9.50
CA GLN A 134 9.04 -4.65 -9.48
C GLN A 134 8.85 -3.12 -9.51
N TYR A 135 9.31 -2.49 -10.59
CA TYR A 135 9.25 -1.04 -10.77
C TYR A 135 7.84 -0.44 -10.53
N TYR A 136 6.79 -1.21 -10.82
CA TYR A 136 5.41 -0.77 -10.71
C TYR A 136 5.02 -0.45 -9.26
N LEU A 137 5.61 -1.12 -8.25
CA LEU A 137 5.36 -0.83 -6.83
C LEU A 137 5.81 0.58 -6.46
N THR A 138 6.92 1.04 -7.04
CA THR A 138 7.38 2.42 -6.89
C THR A 138 6.44 3.40 -7.60
N ASN A 139 6.04 3.10 -8.84
CA ASN A 139 5.19 3.98 -9.64
C ASN A 139 3.82 4.22 -8.98
N ILE A 140 3.21 3.17 -8.43
CA ILE A 140 1.92 3.28 -7.72
C ILE A 140 2.08 3.75 -6.26
N LYS A 141 3.30 4.03 -5.80
CA LYS A 141 3.64 4.44 -4.42
C LYS A 141 3.18 3.42 -3.37
N ALA A 142 3.36 2.13 -3.66
CA ALA A 142 2.96 1.04 -2.78
C ALA A 142 3.64 1.10 -1.41
N PHE A 143 4.93 1.43 -1.35
CA PHE A 143 5.69 1.54 -0.09
C PHE A 143 5.07 2.57 0.86
N GLN A 144 4.75 3.76 0.35
CA GLN A 144 4.09 4.81 1.13
C GLN A 144 2.66 4.42 1.53
N ALA A 145 1.95 3.68 0.68
CA ALA A 145 0.63 3.15 1.04
C ALA A 145 0.75 2.11 2.18
N TRP A 146 1.76 1.23 2.15
CA TRP A 146 1.99 0.22 3.19
C TRP A 146 2.48 0.80 4.52
N ASP A 147 3.06 2.00 4.54
CA ASP A 147 3.33 2.74 5.78
C ASP A 147 2.01 3.12 6.49
N ILE A 148 0.92 3.34 5.74
CA ILE A 148 -0.40 3.71 6.27
C ILE A 148 -1.24 2.47 6.56
N PHE A 149 -1.39 1.56 5.59
CA PHE A 149 -2.23 0.38 5.71
C PHE A 149 -1.73 -0.75 4.80
N LYS A 150 -1.60 -1.95 5.36
CA LYS A 150 -1.07 -3.13 4.65
C LYS A 150 -2.18 -4.09 4.16
N GLY A 151 -3.44 -3.66 4.16
CA GLY A 151 -4.57 -4.52 3.81
C GLY A 151 -5.14 -5.32 4.98
N ASP A 152 -6.18 -6.09 4.68
CA ASP A 152 -6.94 -6.93 5.61
C ASP A 152 -7.18 -8.31 4.97
N SER A 153 -6.92 -9.37 5.73
CA SER A 153 -7.10 -10.76 5.28
C SER A 153 -8.57 -11.18 5.20
N SER A 154 -9.50 -10.34 5.66
CA SER A 154 -10.93 -10.51 5.43
C SER A 154 -11.36 -10.15 4.00
N ILE A 155 -10.50 -9.47 3.23
CA ILE A 155 -10.75 -9.14 1.83
C ILE A 155 -10.18 -10.24 0.94
N THR A 156 -11.08 -10.86 0.17
CA THR A 156 -10.74 -11.87 -0.83
C THR A 156 -10.87 -11.31 -2.25
N ILE A 157 -9.82 -11.51 -3.04
CA ILE A 157 -9.77 -11.22 -4.47
C ILE A 157 -10.05 -12.50 -5.25
N GLY A 158 -11.11 -12.53 -6.06
CA GLY A 158 -11.36 -13.62 -7.00
C GLY A 158 -10.45 -13.49 -8.22
N ILE A 159 -9.58 -14.47 -8.44
CA ILE A 159 -8.70 -14.52 -9.61
C ILE A 159 -9.33 -15.48 -10.62
N VAL A 160 -10.02 -14.92 -11.61
CA VAL A 160 -10.74 -15.66 -12.65
C VAL A 160 -9.84 -15.80 -13.87
N ASP A 161 -9.06 -16.89 -13.92
CA ASP A 161 -7.93 -17.02 -14.84
C ASP A 161 -7.57 -18.50 -15.14
N THR A 162 -6.35 -18.81 -15.57
CA THR A 162 -5.94 -20.15 -16.04
C THR A 162 -5.61 -21.16 -14.93
N GLY A 163 -5.88 -20.80 -13.67
CA GLY A 163 -5.48 -21.54 -12.48
C GLY A 163 -4.21 -20.98 -11.83
N ILE A 164 -3.80 -21.59 -10.72
CA ILE A 164 -2.61 -21.19 -9.95
C ILE A 164 -1.76 -22.40 -9.59
N GLU A 165 -0.54 -22.16 -9.08
CA GLU A 165 0.25 -23.22 -8.46
C GLU A 165 -0.03 -23.29 -6.96
N LEU A 166 -0.81 -24.29 -6.54
CA LEU A 166 -1.32 -24.37 -5.16
C LEU A 166 -0.21 -24.52 -4.12
N ALA A 167 0.89 -25.16 -4.51
CA ALA A 167 2.07 -25.38 -3.66
C ALA A 167 3.16 -24.31 -3.84
N HIS A 168 2.89 -23.20 -4.54
CA HIS A 168 3.90 -22.17 -4.78
C HIS A 168 4.31 -21.48 -3.48
N ASP A 169 5.61 -21.51 -3.15
CA ASP A 169 6.20 -21.02 -1.89
C ASP A 169 5.76 -19.58 -1.52
N ASP A 170 5.46 -18.77 -2.53
CA ASP A 170 5.07 -17.37 -2.37
C ASP A 170 3.56 -17.09 -2.47
N LEU A 171 2.71 -18.09 -2.75
CA LEU A 171 1.26 -17.90 -2.94
C LEU A 171 0.40 -18.66 -1.93
N TRP A 172 0.78 -19.89 -1.58
CA TRP A 172 -0.09 -20.80 -0.82
C TRP A 172 -0.58 -20.20 0.51
N GLU A 173 0.26 -19.41 1.19
CA GLU A 173 -0.10 -18.79 2.48
C GLU A 173 -1.22 -17.77 2.40
N ASN A 174 -1.46 -17.17 1.23
CA ASN A 174 -2.48 -16.15 1.02
C ASN A 174 -3.73 -16.70 0.33
N LEU A 175 -3.81 -18.02 0.09
CA LEU A 175 -5.00 -18.66 -0.42
C LEU A 175 -6.20 -18.43 0.52
N ALA A 176 -7.37 -18.17 -0.07
CA ALA A 176 -8.65 -18.14 0.62
C ALA A 176 -9.25 -19.55 0.63
N TYR A 177 -9.12 -20.24 1.76
CA TYR A 177 -9.67 -21.59 1.93
C TYR A 177 -11.17 -21.56 2.18
N ASN A 178 -11.93 -22.40 1.50
CA ASN A 178 -13.32 -22.66 1.87
C ASN A 178 -13.37 -23.62 3.06
N LEU A 179 -13.30 -23.08 4.28
CA LEU A 179 -13.34 -23.88 5.51
C LEU A 179 -14.70 -24.56 5.75
N ALA A 180 -15.75 -24.16 5.00
CA ALA A 180 -17.07 -24.77 5.09
C ALA A 180 -17.17 -26.09 4.30
N ASP A 181 -16.23 -26.31 3.36
CA ASP A 181 -16.21 -27.47 2.46
C ASP A 181 -14.82 -28.16 2.47
N PRO A 182 -14.47 -28.88 3.55
CA PRO A 182 -13.25 -29.69 3.60
C PRO A 182 -13.23 -30.80 2.56
N ILE A 183 -12.04 -31.30 2.22
CA ILE A 183 -11.88 -32.40 1.26
C ILE A 183 -12.26 -33.74 1.91
N ASP A 184 -13.56 -34.07 1.90
CA ASP A 184 -14.11 -35.30 2.49
C ASP A 184 -15.00 -36.11 1.52
N GLY A 185 -15.18 -35.63 0.30
CA GLY A 185 -15.99 -36.25 -0.74
C GLY A 185 -17.48 -35.90 -0.65
N LEU A 186 -17.83 -34.83 0.06
CA LEU A 186 -19.19 -34.30 0.17
C LEU A 186 -19.19 -32.80 -0.13
N ASP A 187 -20.28 -32.31 -0.71
CA ASP A 187 -20.57 -30.87 -0.78
C ASP A 187 -21.18 -30.47 0.58
N ASN A 188 -20.33 -30.01 1.50
CA ASN A 188 -20.69 -29.78 2.90
C ASN A 188 -21.48 -28.47 3.11
N ASP A 189 -21.25 -27.46 2.27
CA ASP A 189 -21.94 -26.17 2.36
C ASP A 189 -23.14 -26.05 1.39
N GLY A 190 -23.31 -27.02 0.50
CA GLY A 190 -24.47 -27.17 -0.38
C GLY A 190 -24.49 -26.17 -1.52
N ASP A 191 -23.33 -25.64 -1.92
CA ASP A 191 -23.19 -24.65 -2.98
C ASP A 191 -23.16 -25.26 -4.39
N GLY A 192 -23.10 -26.59 -4.49
CA GLY A 192 -23.07 -27.36 -5.73
C GLY A 192 -21.68 -27.71 -6.22
N TYR A 193 -20.62 -27.39 -5.47
CA TYR A 193 -19.23 -27.66 -5.80
C TYR A 193 -18.60 -28.60 -4.78
N LEU A 194 -18.26 -29.81 -5.22
CA LEU A 194 -17.75 -30.87 -4.35
C LEU A 194 -16.31 -30.60 -3.88
N ASP A 195 -16.06 -30.47 -2.58
CA ASP A 195 -14.74 -30.31 -1.98
C ASP A 195 -13.98 -29.07 -2.53
N ASN A 196 -14.64 -27.94 -2.76
CA ASN A 196 -14.07 -26.72 -3.36
C ASN A 196 -13.13 -25.92 -2.42
N PHE A 197 -12.47 -26.63 -1.49
CA PHE A 197 -11.64 -26.12 -0.40
C PHE A 197 -10.57 -25.11 -0.84
N HIS A 198 -9.98 -25.28 -2.02
CA HIS A 198 -8.92 -24.43 -2.56
C HIS A 198 -9.39 -23.45 -3.63
N GLY A 199 -10.69 -23.45 -3.97
CA GLY A 199 -11.23 -22.88 -5.20
C GLY A 199 -11.72 -23.98 -6.15
N TRP A 200 -11.99 -23.60 -7.40
CA TRP A 200 -12.66 -24.50 -8.36
C TRP A 200 -12.10 -24.37 -9.78
N ASP A 201 -12.05 -25.49 -10.50
CA ASP A 201 -11.82 -25.54 -11.94
C ASP A 201 -13.16 -25.68 -12.65
N LEU A 202 -13.69 -24.55 -13.12
CA LEU A 202 -14.91 -24.53 -13.93
C LEU A 202 -14.67 -25.13 -15.32
N GLY A 203 -13.46 -24.99 -15.87
CA GLY A 203 -13.12 -25.45 -17.22
C GLY A 203 -13.18 -26.97 -17.36
N ASN A 204 -12.75 -27.70 -16.33
CA ASN A 204 -12.81 -29.16 -16.26
C ASN A 204 -13.88 -29.70 -15.30
N ASN A 205 -14.52 -28.81 -14.54
CA ASN A 205 -15.57 -29.10 -13.55
C ASN A 205 -15.09 -30.05 -12.44
N ASP A 206 -14.01 -29.66 -11.78
CA ASP A 206 -13.44 -30.35 -10.62
C ASP A 206 -12.91 -29.36 -9.56
N ASN A 207 -12.48 -29.90 -8.42
CA ASN A 207 -12.05 -29.14 -7.25
C ASN A 207 -10.56 -28.72 -7.28
N SER A 208 -9.91 -28.78 -8.44
CA SER A 208 -8.49 -28.51 -8.58
C SER A 208 -8.24 -27.27 -9.44
N PRO A 209 -8.19 -26.06 -8.85
CA PRO A 209 -7.81 -24.83 -9.57
C PRO A 209 -6.32 -24.76 -9.92
N GLU A 210 -5.60 -25.89 -9.86
CA GLU A 210 -4.21 -26.04 -10.24
C GLU A 210 -4.01 -25.71 -11.72
N TRP A 211 -2.99 -24.90 -12.02
CA TRP A 211 -2.62 -24.60 -13.39
C TRP A 211 -2.07 -25.87 -14.06
N SER A 212 -2.23 -25.95 -15.38
CA SER A 212 -1.75 -27.12 -16.13
C SER A 212 -1.21 -26.72 -17.48
N GLU A 213 -0.21 -27.45 -17.97
CA GLU A 213 0.15 -27.40 -19.39
C GLU A 213 -1.05 -27.81 -20.23
N ASN A 214 -1.27 -27.12 -21.35
CA ASN A 214 -2.36 -27.40 -22.27
C ASN A 214 -1.85 -27.54 -23.71
N LEU A 215 -2.75 -27.92 -24.63
CA LEU A 215 -2.40 -28.19 -26.03
C LEU A 215 -1.87 -26.98 -26.80
N ILE A 216 -2.07 -25.75 -26.29
CA ILE A 216 -1.56 -24.51 -26.88
C ILE A 216 -0.30 -23.98 -26.15
N GLY A 217 0.17 -24.66 -25.09
CA GLY A 217 1.38 -24.34 -24.33
C GLY A 217 1.19 -24.36 -22.81
N ALA A 218 2.25 -24.16 -22.04
CA ALA A 218 2.14 -23.89 -20.60
C ALA A 218 1.48 -22.51 -20.40
N ASP A 219 0.26 -22.47 -19.86
CA ASP A 219 -0.46 -21.22 -19.60
C ASP A 219 -0.55 -20.94 -18.09
N ALA A 220 0.59 -20.63 -17.48
CA ALA A 220 0.70 -20.19 -16.09
C ALA A 220 0.27 -18.72 -15.90
N HIS A 221 -0.56 -18.16 -16.80
CA HIS A 221 -1.00 -16.77 -16.75
C HIS A 221 -1.64 -16.39 -15.41
N GLY A 222 -2.53 -17.24 -14.87
CA GLY A 222 -3.15 -17.03 -13.57
C GLY A 222 -2.15 -17.00 -12.40
N VAL A 223 -1.03 -17.75 -12.49
CA VAL A 223 0.07 -17.70 -11.52
C VAL A 223 0.72 -16.31 -11.52
N PHE A 224 1.06 -15.77 -12.70
CA PHE A 224 1.66 -14.44 -12.82
C PHE A 224 0.72 -13.32 -12.35
N VAL A 225 -0.57 -13.41 -12.72
CA VAL A 225 -1.59 -12.46 -12.29
C VAL A 225 -1.73 -12.47 -10.77
N THR A 226 -1.81 -13.64 -10.16
CA THR A 226 -1.91 -13.79 -8.70
C THR A 226 -0.66 -13.26 -7.99
N GLY A 227 0.53 -13.53 -8.52
CA GLY A 227 1.79 -13.05 -7.98
C GLY A 227 1.95 -11.53 -8.02
N MET A 228 1.32 -10.82 -8.96
CA MET A 228 1.29 -9.35 -8.92
C MET A 228 0.28 -8.82 -7.90
N ALA A 229 -0.83 -9.53 -7.71
CA ALA A 229 -1.92 -9.11 -6.85
C ALA A 229 -1.63 -9.37 -5.36
N ALA A 230 -1.47 -10.64 -4.96
CA ALA A 230 -1.51 -11.08 -3.56
C ALA A 230 -0.53 -12.23 -3.19
N PRO A 231 0.75 -12.21 -3.64
CA PRO A 231 1.76 -13.08 -3.07
C PRO A 231 1.99 -12.73 -1.60
N LYS A 232 2.64 -13.63 -0.88
CA LYS A 232 2.96 -13.45 0.52
C LYS A 232 4.09 -12.43 0.68
N THR A 233 3.72 -11.17 0.83
CA THR A 233 4.70 -10.08 0.96
C THR A 233 5.42 -10.13 2.30
N ASN A 234 6.73 -9.84 2.29
CA ASN A 234 7.63 -9.77 3.43
C ASN A 234 7.88 -11.12 4.12
N ASN A 235 8.06 -12.17 3.32
CA ASN A 235 8.41 -13.54 3.76
C ASN A 235 9.84 -13.97 3.39
N ALA A 236 10.67 -13.07 2.86
CA ALA A 236 12.02 -13.35 2.32
C ALA A 236 12.07 -14.31 1.11
N THR A 237 10.94 -14.48 0.41
CA THR A 237 10.80 -15.30 -0.79
C THR A 237 10.27 -14.45 -1.93
N GLY A 238 10.47 -14.88 -3.18
CA GLY A 238 9.75 -14.36 -4.34
C GLY A 238 9.63 -12.84 -4.47
N ILE A 239 8.40 -12.36 -4.56
CA ILE A 239 8.02 -10.99 -4.92
C ILE A 239 6.98 -10.40 -3.96
N ALA A 240 6.94 -9.07 -3.85
CA ALA A 240 5.93 -8.36 -3.07
C ALA A 240 4.71 -8.02 -3.94
N GLY A 241 3.47 -8.20 -3.47
CA GLY A 241 2.30 -7.78 -4.24
C GLY A 241 1.55 -6.64 -3.59
N VAL A 242 0.77 -5.95 -4.42
CA VAL A 242 0.10 -4.71 -4.01
C VAL A 242 -0.86 -4.95 -2.85
N ALA A 243 -1.61 -6.05 -2.89
CA ALA A 243 -2.62 -6.43 -1.92
C ALA A 243 -2.01 -7.22 -0.73
N TYR A 244 -0.95 -6.65 -0.15
CA TYR A 244 -0.04 -7.19 0.87
C TYR A 244 -0.64 -8.21 1.86
N LYS A 245 -1.70 -7.87 2.61
CA LYS A 245 -2.33 -8.77 3.61
C LYS A 245 -3.72 -9.28 3.19
N THR A 246 -4.02 -9.33 1.91
CA THR A 246 -5.30 -9.87 1.42
C THR A 246 -5.24 -11.37 1.17
N ARG A 247 -6.40 -11.96 0.90
CA ARG A 247 -6.52 -13.34 0.43
C ARG A 247 -6.93 -13.37 -1.03
N PHE A 248 -6.68 -14.48 -1.71
CA PHE A 248 -7.19 -14.69 -3.07
C PHE A 248 -7.88 -16.05 -3.22
N LEU A 249 -8.95 -16.08 -4.02
CA LEU A 249 -9.68 -17.28 -4.40
C LEU A 249 -9.39 -17.58 -5.87
N PRO A 250 -8.66 -18.67 -6.19
CA PRO A 250 -8.36 -19.03 -7.56
C PRO A 250 -9.55 -19.74 -8.21
N ILE A 251 -9.88 -19.31 -9.43
CA ILE A 251 -11.01 -19.82 -10.19
C ILE A 251 -10.49 -20.10 -11.59
N LYS A 252 -10.30 -21.38 -11.90
CA LYS A 252 -9.77 -21.80 -13.19
C LYS A 252 -10.90 -21.89 -14.20
N ILE A 253 -10.74 -21.18 -15.31
CA ILE A 253 -11.75 -21.07 -16.37
C ILE A 253 -11.29 -21.68 -17.71
N THR A 254 -10.07 -22.23 -17.73
CA THR A 254 -9.49 -22.91 -18.89
C THR A 254 -9.84 -24.39 -18.89
N ASP A 255 -10.28 -24.91 -20.04
CA ASP A 255 -10.35 -26.34 -20.24
C ASP A 255 -8.96 -26.95 -20.53
N SER A 256 -8.89 -28.28 -20.64
CA SER A 256 -7.67 -29.02 -21.02
C SER A 256 -7.01 -28.58 -22.35
N THR A 257 -7.72 -27.84 -23.21
CA THR A 257 -7.18 -27.31 -24.47
C THR A 257 -6.60 -25.90 -24.33
N GLY A 258 -6.80 -25.25 -23.19
CA GLY A 258 -6.38 -23.88 -22.91
C GLY A 258 -7.40 -22.81 -23.31
N ILE A 259 -8.63 -23.21 -23.68
CA ILE A 259 -9.68 -22.25 -24.04
C ILE A 259 -10.38 -21.79 -22.76
N LEU A 260 -10.60 -20.47 -22.63
CA LEU A 260 -11.36 -19.84 -21.54
C LEU A 260 -12.87 -20.11 -21.69
N THR A 261 -13.30 -21.37 -21.52
CA THR A 261 -14.68 -21.81 -21.75
C THR A 261 -15.66 -21.31 -20.69
N LYS A 262 -15.16 -20.90 -19.52
CA LYS A 262 -15.96 -20.53 -18.34
C LYS A 262 -15.68 -19.14 -17.77
N ALA A 263 -15.25 -18.21 -18.63
CA ALA A 263 -14.79 -16.90 -18.21
C ALA A 263 -15.82 -16.10 -17.41
N TYR A 264 -17.07 -16.02 -17.89
CA TYR A 264 -18.13 -15.29 -17.20
C TYR A 264 -18.71 -16.08 -16.03
N GLU A 265 -18.86 -17.41 -16.14
CA GLU A 265 -19.27 -18.24 -15.00
C GLU A 265 -18.29 -18.13 -13.82
N GLY A 266 -17.00 -17.92 -14.09
CA GLY A 266 -16.00 -17.63 -13.06
C GLY A 266 -16.27 -16.34 -12.28
N ILE A 267 -16.84 -15.31 -12.93
CA ILE A 267 -17.27 -14.09 -12.23
C ILE A 267 -18.42 -14.39 -11.27
N VAL A 268 -19.38 -15.22 -11.68
CA VAL A 268 -20.48 -15.66 -10.82
C VAL A 268 -19.94 -16.43 -9.61
N TYR A 269 -19.07 -17.42 -9.85
CA TYR A 269 -18.42 -18.18 -8.77
C TYR A 269 -17.71 -17.25 -7.79
N ALA A 270 -16.86 -16.34 -8.26
CA ALA A 270 -16.15 -15.40 -7.38
C ALA A 270 -17.11 -14.58 -6.51
N ALA A 271 -18.15 -14.03 -7.13
CA ALA A 271 -19.14 -13.20 -6.46
C ALA A 271 -19.94 -14.00 -5.42
N ASP A 272 -20.28 -15.24 -5.76
CA ASP A 272 -21.04 -16.16 -4.92
C ASP A 272 -20.27 -16.63 -3.69
N HIS A 273 -18.95 -16.77 -3.82
CA HIS A 273 -18.03 -17.16 -2.74
C HIS A 273 -17.44 -15.95 -2.00
N GLY A 274 -18.13 -14.80 -2.05
CA GLY A 274 -17.88 -13.67 -1.16
C GLY A 274 -16.71 -12.76 -1.57
N CYS A 275 -16.10 -12.96 -2.74
CA CYS A 275 -15.05 -12.07 -3.24
C CYS A 275 -15.58 -10.64 -3.38
N LYS A 276 -14.82 -9.66 -2.90
CA LYS A 276 -15.19 -8.23 -3.02
C LYS A 276 -14.62 -7.59 -4.26
N ILE A 277 -13.54 -8.18 -4.78
CA ILE A 277 -12.84 -7.75 -5.99
C ILE A 277 -12.72 -8.98 -6.88
N ILE A 278 -13.02 -8.83 -8.16
CA ILE A 278 -12.93 -9.89 -9.16
C ILE A 278 -12.00 -9.39 -10.27
N ASN A 279 -10.88 -10.09 -10.46
CA ASN A 279 -9.90 -9.77 -11.49
C ASN A 279 -10.10 -10.63 -12.73
N CYS A 280 -10.26 -9.98 -13.89
CA CYS A 280 -10.42 -10.60 -15.19
C CYS A 280 -9.30 -10.11 -16.14
N SER A 281 -8.16 -10.80 -16.15
CA SER A 281 -7.02 -10.48 -17.03
C SER A 281 -7.20 -11.01 -18.47
N TRP A 282 -8.43 -10.96 -18.96
CA TRP A 282 -8.86 -11.52 -20.25
C TRP A 282 -9.97 -10.65 -20.85
N GLY A 283 -10.30 -10.88 -22.12
CA GLY A 283 -11.43 -10.23 -22.77
C GLY A 283 -11.61 -10.65 -24.22
N SER A 284 -12.76 -10.29 -24.78
CA SER A 284 -13.11 -10.50 -26.19
C SER A 284 -13.57 -9.19 -26.84
N THR A 285 -13.59 -9.12 -28.16
CA THR A 285 -13.97 -7.90 -28.89
C THR A 285 -15.48 -7.79 -29.16
N THR A 286 -16.27 -8.71 -28.62
CA THR A 286 -17.71 -8.81 -28.86
C THR A 286 -18.46 -8.54 -27.57
N PRO A 287 -19.29 -7.48 -27.50
CA PRO A 287 -20.22 -7.32 -26.39
C PRO A 287 -21.36 -8.33 -26.53
N ASP A 288 -21.87 -8.80 -25.40
CA ASP A 288 -22.97 -9.74 -25.34
C ASP A 288 -23.80 -9.54 -24.06
N ASP A 289 -25.13 -9.71 -24.17
CA ASP A 289 -26.05 -9.49 -23.05
C ASP A 289 -25.82 -10.50 -21.92
N PHE A 290 -25.37 -11.73 -22.25
CA PHE A 290 -25.07 -12.78 -21.28
C PHE A 290 -23.94 -12.35 -20.32
N GLY A 291 -22.81 -11.89 -20.87
CA GLY A 291 -21.68 -11.39 -20.08
C GLY A 291 -22.03 -10.14 -19.29
N ARG A 292 -22.82 -9.22 -19.88
CA ARG A 292 -23.22 -7.99 -19.18
C ARG A 292 -24.16 -8.27 -17.99
N ASP A 293 -25.11 -9.18 -18.14
CA ASP A 293 -26.01 -9.56 -17.04
C ASP A 293 -25.23 -10.20 -15.87
N ILE A 294 -24.21 -11.01 -16.17
CA ILE A 294 -23.32 -11.60 -15.15
C ILE A 294 -22.51 -10.51 -14.42
N VAL A 295 -21.94 -9.56 -15.15
CA VAL A 295 -21.22 -8.44 -14.54
C VAL A 295 -22.15 -7.61 -13.66
N ARG A 296 -23.38 -7.35 -14.10
CA ARG A 296 -24.40 -6.67 -13.31
C ARG A 296 -24.81 -7.46 -12.07
N TYR A 297 -24.92 -8.77 -12.17
CA TYR A 297 -25.17 -9.63 -11.01
C TYR A 297 -24.05 -9.47 -9.97
N ALA A 298 -22.79 -9.60 -10.38
CA ALA A 298 -21.65 -9.46 -9.49
C ALA A 298 -21.60 -8.04 -8.85
N THR A 299 -21.82 -7.00 -9.64
CA THR A 299 -21.71 -5.62 -9.17
C THR A 299 -22.91 -5.16 -8.35
N TYR A 300 -24.13 -5.36 -8.86
CA TYR A 300 -25.35 -4.81 -8.24
C TYR A 300 -25.88 -5.69 -7.12
N ASN A 301 -25.85 -7.02 -7.29
CA ASN A 301 -26.46 -7.95 -6.35
C ASN A 301 -25.45 -8.45 -5.30
N ARG A 302 -24.19 -8.65 -5.71
CA ARG A 302 -23.13 -9.19 -4.84
C ARG A 302 -22.16 -8.12 -4.34
N HIS A 303 -22.30 -6.88 -4.83
CA HIS A 303 -21.49 -5.72 -4.43
C HIS A 303 -19.99 -5.91 -4.68
N CYS A 304 -19.64 -6.62 -5.75
CA CYS A 304 -18.27 -6.84 -6.19
C CYS A 304 -17.78 -5.68 -7.06
N LEU A 305 -16.50 -5.33 -6.95
CA LEU A 305 -15.79 -4.57 -7.97
C LEU A 305 -15.22 -5.55 -9.00
N VAL A 306 -15.69 -5.46 -10.25
CA VAL A 306 -15.12 -6.21 -11.37
C VAL A 306 -14.05 -5.34 -12.04
N ILE A 307 -12.85 -5.90 -12.21
CA ILE A 307 -11.70 -5.24 -12.83
C ILE A 307 -11.29 -6.07 -14.04
N ALA A 308 -11.14 -5.43 -15.21
CA ALA A 308 -10.71 -6.14 -16.41
C ALA A 308 -9.72 -5.34 -17.27
N ALA A 309 -8.87 -6.08 -17.98
CA ALA A 309 -7.81 -5.50 -18.80
C ALA A 309 -8.37 -4.87 -20.10
N ALA A 310 -7.88 -3.67 -20.45
CA ALA A 310 -8.30 -2.95 -21.66
C ALA A 310 -7.92 -3.66 -22.98
N GLY A 311 -6.96 -4.58 -22.93
CA GLY A 311 -6.47 -5.34 -24.09
C GLY A 311 -5.06 -4.93 -24.55
N ASN A 312 -4.45 -5.78 -25.40
CA ASN A 312 -3.01 -5.76 -25.70
C ASN A 312 -2.68 -5.57 -27.20
N LYS A 313 -3.51 -4.83 -27.95
CA LYS A 313 -3.36 -4.61 -29.41
C LYS A 313 -2.97 -3.18 -29.81
N GLY A 314 -2.76 -2.29 -28.85
CA GLY A 314 -2.30 -0.90 -29.07
C GLY A 314 -3.27 -0.05 -29.91
N ASN A 315 -4.56 -0.41 -29.93
CA ASN A 315 -5.61 0.15 -30.80
C ASN A 315 -5.31 0.06 -32.30
N THR A 316 -4.42 -0.82 -32.77
CA THR A 316 -4.15 -0.96 -34.21
C THR A 316 -5.39 -1.39 -35.02
N THR A 317 -6.38 -1.96 -34.33
CA THR A 317 -7.65 -2.46 -34.86
C THR A 317 -8.87 -1.67 -34.37
N ASN A 318 -8.70 -0.65 -33.53
CA ASN A 318 -9.78 0.03 -32.79
C ASN A 318 -10.68 -0.93 -31.98
N ASP A 319 -10.15 -2.09 -31.58
CA ASP A 319 -10.89 -3.08 -30.80
C ASP A 319 -11.21 -2.56 -29.40
N VAL A 320 -12.45 -2.81 -28.97
CA VAL A 320 -12.95 -2.56 -27.62
C VAL A 320 -13.16 -3.91 -26.96
N TYR A 321 -12.54 -4.13 -25.80
CA TYR A 321 -12.56 -5.42 -25.11
C TYR A 321 -13.64 -5.47 -24.02
N TYR A 322 -14.36 -6.58 -23.96
CA TYR A 322 -15.36 -6.90 -22.96
C TYR A 322 -14.89 -8.09 -22.11
N PRO A 323 -15.14 -8.10 -20.78
CA PRO A 323 -16.07 -7.22 -20.06
C PRO A 323 -15.54 -5.81 -19.76
N ALA A 324 -14.27 -5.52 -20.02
CA ALA A 324 -13.61 -4.27 -19.61
C ALA A 324 -14.37 -2.99 -20.02
N ALA A 325 -15.00 -2.97 -21.20
CA ALA A 325 -15.72 -1.80 -21.68
C ALA A 325 -17.19 -1.68 -21.21
N TYR A 326 -17.68 -2.59 -20.36
CA TYR A 326 -18.97 -2.39 -19.71
C TYR A 326 -18.88 -1.29 -18.65
N ASP A 327 -19.91 -0.43 -18.56
CA ASP A 327 -19.95 0.69 -17.61
C ASP A 327 -19.81 0.24 -16.14
N GLU A 328 -20.20 -1.00 -15.87
CA GLU A 328 -20.14 -1.64 -14.56
C GLU A 328 -18.73 -2.14 -14.17
N VAL A 329 -17.75 -2.08 -15.07
CA VAL A 329 -16.41 -2.66 -14.91
C VAL A 329 -15.35 -1.57 -14.83
N MET A 330 -14.38 -1.75 -13.93
CA MET A 330 -13.17 -0.94 -13.92
C MET A 330 -12.20 -1.43 -15.00
N CYS A 331 -12.15 -0.69 -16.10
CA CYS A 331 -11.27 -0.97 -17.23
C CYS A 331 -9.86 -0.44 -16.96
N VAL A 332 -8.85 -1.31 -17.00
CA VAL A 332 -7.46 -0.96 -16.67
C VAL A 332 -6.56 -1.02 -17.90
N ALA A 333 -5.95 0.11 -18.25
CA ALA A 333 -4.88 0.18 -19.24
C ALA A 333 -3.50 -0.06 -18.58
N ALA A 334 -2.49 -0.32 -19.41
CA ALA A 334 -1.13 -0.60 -18.95
C ALA A 334 -0.17 0.56 -19.25
N THR A 335 0.68 0.89 -18.27
CA THR A 335 1.86 1.76 -18.42
C THR A 335 3.15 0.94 -18.33
N ASN A 336 4.26 1.54 -18.75
CA ASN A 336 5.60 0.97 -18.60
C ASN A 336 6.33 1.60 -17.40
N GLN A 337 7.59 1.20 -17.21
CA GLN A 337 8.45 1.68 -16.12
C GLN A 337 8.66 3.20 -16.06
N TRP A 338 8.42 3.93 -17.15
CA TRP A 338 8.54 5.38 -17.22
C TRP A 338 7.21 6.10 -16.97
N ASP A 339 6.19 5.37 -16.52
CA ASP A 339 4.82 5.88 -16.31
C ASP A 339 4.19 6.41 -17.62
N ILE A 340 4.59 5.80 -18.74
CA ILE A 340 4.06 6.09 -20.07
C ILE A 340 3.22 4.90 -20.51
N LYS A 341 2.07 5.17 -21.16
CA LYS A 341 1.23 4.12 -21.75
C LYS A 341 2.07 3.08 -22.49
N TRP A 342 1.92 1.82 -22.13
CA TRP A 342 2.58 0.72 -22.83
C TRP A 342 2.13 0.70 -24.29
N ASN A 343 3.07 0.47 -25.21
CA ASN A 343 2.80 0.58 -26.65
C ASN A 343 1.67 -0.36 -27.11
N LYS A 344 1.56 -1.53 -26.47
CA LYS A 344 0.50 -2.52 -26.74
C LYS A 344 -0.78 -2.29 -25.94
N SER A 345 -0.80 -1.43 -24.92
CA SER A 345 -2.04 -1.16 -24.19
C SER A 345 -3.08 -0.57 -25.13
N CYS A 346 -4.25 -1.20 -25.17
CA CYS A 346 -5.45 -0.57 -25.70
C CYS A 346 -5.85 0.63 -24.81
N TYR A 347 -6.57 1.58 -25.38
CA TYR A 347 -7.01 2.81 -24.73
C TYR A 347 -8.30 3.34 -25.37
N GLY A 348 -9.04 4.21 -24.66
CA GLY A 348 -10.26 4.80 -25.18
C GLY A 348 -11.10 5.43 -24.08
N PRO A 349 -12.27 5.99 -24.42
CA PRO A 349 -13.15 6.63 -23.44
C PRO A 349 -13.75 5.66 -22.40
N HIS A 350 -13.70 4.35 -22.66
CA HIS A 350 -14.14 3.30 -21.73
C HIS A 350 -13.08 2.92 -20.69
N VAL A 351 -11.81 3.35 -20.87
CA VAL A 351 -10.74 3.06 -19.92
C VAL A 351 -10.92 3.92 -18.67
N SER A 352 -10.89 3.28 -17.50
CA SER A 352 -11.07 3.94 -16.22
C SER A 352 -9.75 4.51 -15.67
N VAL A 353 -8.67 3.73 -15.75
CA VAL A 353 -7.33 4.07 -15.22
C VAL A 353 -6.19 3.60 -16.12
#